data_AF-A0A857JSW2-F1
#
_entry.id   AF-A0A857JSW2-F1
#
_cell.length_a   1.000
_cell.length_b   1.000
_cell.length_c   1.000
_cell.angle_alpha   90.00
_cell.angle_beta   90.00
_cell.angle_gamma   90.00
#
_symmetry.space_group_name_H-M   'P 1'
#
loop_
_entity.id
_entity.type
_entity.pdbx_description
1 polymer ?
#
loop_
_entity_poly.entity_id
_entity_poly.type
_entity_poly.pdbx_seq_one_letter_code
_entity_poly.pdbx_strand_id
1 'polypeptide(L)'
;MERRMNLFDIFPEESIRSKFSQEVVIKTRDRKKLGEISQIKSGCMAEIGGGAWDRYVQNNPDCNKQALASFFDENSPKIYLAMERYTGLKVLKDILYITADVIDTEIEETQCAELLLAVTWPNVLRISDVTFVNPYAPIPESERRYRFQYFKGLGLFQELLKNCENYCKEKGIQEITLAAAYIDLVPFFESYGFRVEDTPAGRAFLEFEEGIPMHKVL
;
A
#
# COMPACT_ATOMS: atom_id res chain seq x y z
N MET A 1 -5.16 30.96 -4.14
CA MET A 1 -4.94 29.73 -4.92
C MET A 1 -4.84 28.61 -3.90
N GLU A 2 -5.84 27.74 -3.81
CA GLU A 2 -5.82 26.62 -2.84
C GLU A 2 -4.63 25.70 -3.15
N ARG A 3 -3.90 25.30 -2.11
CA ARG A 3 -2.81 24.33 -2.22
C ARG A 3 -3.42 23.00 -2.66
N ARG A 4 -2.99 22.48 -3.81
CA ARG A 4 -3.35 21.13 -4.26
C ARG A 4 -2.72 20.08 -3.34
N MET A 5 -3.51 19.09 -2.94
CA MET A 5 -3.04 17.94 -2.18
C MET A 5 -2.00 17.15 -2.98
N ASN A 6 -1.03 16.57 -2.29
CA ASN A 6 -0.06 15.62 -2.80
C ASN A 6 -0.09 14.35 -1.92
N LEU A 7 0.65 13.30 -2.29
CA LEU A 7 0.62 12.04 -1.53
C LEU A 7 1.04 12.21 -0.06
N PHE A 8 1.89 13.18 0.27
CA PHE A 8 2.33 13.42 1.65
C PHE A 8 1.18 13.88 2.53
N ASP A 9 0.24 14.64 1.97
CA ASP A 9 -0.94 15.13 2.68
C ASP A 9 -1.92 13.99 3.06
N ILE A 10 -1.69 12.75 2.59
CA ILE A 10 -2.45 11.57 2.99
C ILE A 10 -2.01 11.04 4.36
N PHE A 11 -0.72 11.17 4.69
CA PHE A 11 -0.14 10.60 5.90
C PHE A 11 -0.60 11.36 7.16
N PRO A 12 -1.17 10.69 8.17
CA PRO A 12 -1.75 11.34 9.36
C PRO A 12 -0.67 11.76 10.38
N GLU A 13 0.28 12.60 9.96
CA GLU A 13 1.46 13.00 10.76
C GLU A 13 1.08 13.61 12.11
N GLU A 14 0.16 14.58 12.12
CA GLU A 14 -0.24 15.28 13.36
C GLU A 14 -0.85 14.30 14.36
N SER A 15 -1.75 13.43 13.88
CA SER A 15 -2.36 12.40 14.70
C SER A 15 -1.34 11.41 15.25
N ILE A 16 -0.36 10.96 14.45
CA ILE A 16 0.72 10.08 14.93
C ILE A 16 1.51 10.76 16.04
N ARG A 17 1.98 12.01 15.82
CA ARG A 17 2.76 12.76 16.82
C ARG A 17 1.99 12.93 18.12
N SER A 18 0.67 13.14 18.05
CA SER A 18 -0.17 13.29 19.25
C SER A 18 -0.33 12.01 20.08
N LYS A 19 0.02 10.83 19.55
CA LYS A 19 -0.05 9.55 20.28
C LYS A 19 1.12 9.31 21.21
N PHE A 20 2.20 10.08 21.09
CA PHE A 20 3.45 9.84 21.82
C PHE A 20 3.91 11.10 22.56
N SER A 21 4.44 10.92 23.76
CA SER A 21 5.13 12.00 24.49
C SER A 21 6.55 12.23 23.98
N GLN A 22 7.15 11.20 23.39
CA GLN A 22 8.49 11.18 22.84
C GLN A 22 8.51 11.74 21.42
N GLU A 23 9.69 12.17 20.98
CA GLU A 23 9.88 12.65 19.62
C GLU A 23 9.57 11.54 18.61
N VAL A 24 8.82 11.88 17.56
CA VAL A 24 8.60 11.02 16.41
C VAL A 24 9.39 11.56 15.22
N VAL A 25 10.31 10.76 14.69
CA VAL A 25 11.09 11.11 13.50
C VAL A 25 10.44 10.51 12.27
N ILE A 26 10.13 11.35 11.28
CA ILE A 26 9.50 10.94 10.03
C ILE A 26 10.53 10.99 8.90
N LYS A 27 10.65 9.89 8.16
CA LYS A 27 11.52 9.79 6.98
C LYS A 27 10.65 9.58 5.75
N THR A 28 10.81 10.49 4.78
CA THR A 28 10.05 10.48 3.53
C THR A 28 10.94 10.15 2.34
N ARG A 29 10.48 9.26 1.47
CA ARG A 29 11.09 8.92 0.19
C ARG A 29 10.02 9.07 -0.88
N ASP A 30 10.22 10.01 -1.79
CA ASP A 30 9.31 10.28 -2.91
C ASP A 30 9.84 9.64 -4.21
N ARG A 31 9.23 9.99 -5.33
CA ARG A 31 9.66 9.57 -6.68
C ARG A 31 11.14 9.82 -6.98
N LYS A 32 11.78 10.86 -6.42
CA LYS A 32 13.23 11.12 -6.63
C LYS A 32 14.09 10.07 -5.93
N LYS A 33 13.54 9.40 -4.92
CA LYS A 33 14.16 8.31 -4.16
C LYS A 33 13.64 6.92 -4.58
N LEU A 34 13.05 6.79 -5.77
CA LEU A 34 12.50 5.53 -6.29
C LEU A 34 13.48 4.35 -6.24
N GLY A 35 14.78 4.59 -6.47
CA GLY A 35 15.81 3.55 -6.33
C GLY A 35 15.90 2.97 -4.91
N GLU A 36 15.82 3.84 -3.89
CA GLU A 36 15.82 3.43 -2.49
C GLU A 36 14.51 2.71 -2.13
N ILE A 37 13.36 3.23 -2.58
CA ILE A 37 12.05 2.58 -2.38
C ILE A 37 12.08 1.17 -2.98
N SER A 38 12.62 1.02 -4.20
CA SER A 38 12.71 -0.28 -4.87
C SER A 38 13.62 -1.28 -4.19
N GLN A 39 14.62 -0.83 -3.43
CA GLN A 39 15.49 -1.70 -2.65
C GLN A 39 14.83 -2.11 -1.33
N ILE A 40 14.16 -1.18 -0.66
CA ILE A 40 13.54 -1.42 0.66
C ILE A 40 12.22 -2.19 0.53
N LYS A 41 11.41 -1.85 -0.47
CA LYS A 41 10.05 -2.38 -0.69
C LYS A 41 9.93 -3.09 -2.04
N SER A 42 10.89 -3.97 -2.34
CA SER A 42 10.94 -4.70 -3.62
C SER A 42 9.66 -5.49 -3.92
N GLY A 43 9.12 -6.20 -2.92
CA GLY A 43 7.85 -6.92 -3.02
C GLY A 43 6.69 -6.00 -3.39
N CYS A 44 6.50 -4.90 -2.66
CA CYS A 44 5.46 -3.92 -2.97
C CYS A 44 5.62 -3.31 -4.38
N MET A 45 6.87 -3.13 -4.85
CA MET A 45 7.12 -2.64 -6.22
C MET A 45 6.73 -3.67 -7.28
N ALA A 46 6.96 -4.97 -7.01
CA ALA A 46 6.50 -6.04 -7.87
C ALA A 46 4.97 -6.07 -7.92
N GLU A 47 4.30 -5.96 -6.76
CA GLU A 47 2.83 -5.90 -6.69
C GLU A 47 2.22 -4.67 -7.38
N ILE A 48 2.85 -3.50 -7.26
CA ILE A 48 2.44 -2.28 -7.99
C ILE A 48 2.39 -2.56 -9.50
N GLY A 49 3.44 -3.21 -10.03
CA GLY A 49 3.48 -3.60 -11.43
C GLY A 49 2.50 -4.72 -11.76
N GLY A 50 2.39 -5.73 -10.89
CA GLY A 50 1.54 -6.89 -11.06
C GLY A 50 0.05 -6.54 -11.11
N GLY A 51 -0.43 -5.70 -10.18
CA GLY A 51 -1.81 -5.23 -10.16
C GLY A 51 -2.15 -4.39 -11.39
N ALA A 52 -1.21 -3.56 -11.87
CA ALA A 52 -1.41 -2.81 -13.12
C ALA A 52 -1.48 -3.75 -14.35
N TRP A 53 -0.64 -4.79 -14.38
CA TRP A 53 -0.64 -5.78 -15.45
C TRP A 53 -1.92 -6.63 -15.46
N ASP A 54 -2.38 -7.13 -14.31
CA ASP A 54 -3.64 -7.89 -14.22
C ASP A 54 -4.79 -7.06 -14.79
N ARG A 55 -4.92 -5.81 -14.35
CA ARG A 55 -5.93 -4.86 -14.87
C ARG A 55 -5.80 -4.63 -16.36
N TYR A 56 -4.58 -4.54 -16.89
CA TYR A 56 -4.37 -4.38 -18.33
C TYR A 56 -4.84 -5.62 -19.09
N VAL A 57 -4.50 -6.81 -18.61
CA VAL A 57 -4.93 -8.08 -19.21
C VAL A 57 -6.45 -8.24 -19.18
N GLN A 58 -7.11 -7.89 -18.07
CA GLN A 58 -8.58 -7.94 -17.98
C GLN A 58 -9.24 -6.99 -19.00
N ASN A 59 -8.66 -5.80 -19.21
CA ASN A 59 -9.17 -4.81 -20.15
C ASN A 59 -8.77 -5.08 -21.62
N ASN A 60 -7.81 -5.97 -21.87
CA ASN A 60 -7.27 -6.27 -23.20
C ASN A 60 -7.15 -7.79 -23.37
N PRO A 61 -8.27 -8.52 -23.56
CA PRO A 61 -8.28 -9.98 -23.54
C PRO A 61 -7.40 -10.62 -24.62
N ASP A 62 -7.15 -9.91 -25.73
CA ASP A 62 -6.33 -10.36 -26.85
C ASP A 62 -4.82 -10.16 -26.63
N CYS A 63 -4.40 -9.51 -25.55
CA CYS A 63 -2.98 -9.31 -25.28
C CYS A 63 -2.28 -10.63 -24.87
N ASN A 64 -0.97 -10.72 -25.09
CA ASN A 64 -0.19 -11.87 -24.63
C ASN A 64 -0.03 -11.79 -23.09
N LYS A 65 -0.85 -12.55 -22.37
CA LYS A 65 -0.86 -12.60 -20.89
C LYS A 65 0.49 -13.05 -20.28
N GLN A 66 1.29 -13.79 -21.04
CA GLN A 66 2.61 -14.28 -20.62
C GLN A 66 3.76 -13.32 -20.99
N ALA A 67 3.48 -12.18 -21.64
CA ALA A 67 4.52 -11.25 -22.08
C ALA A 67 5.45 -10.78 -20.95
N LEU A 68 4.98 -10.77 -19.71
CA LEU A 68 5.74 -10.35 -18.53
C LEU A 68 6.07 -11.51 -17.58
N ALA A 69 5.83 -12.77 -17.96
CA ALA A 69 5.92 -13.93 -17.06
C ALA A 69 7.26 -14.01 -16.30
N SER A 70 8.40 -13.83 -16.98
CA SER A 70 9.72 -13.89 -16.34
C SER A 70 9.90 -12.86 -15.22
N PHE A 71 9.25 -11.69 -15.33
CA PHE A 71 9.32 -10.66 -14.28
C PHE A 71 8.50 -11.05 -13.05
N PHE A 72 7.43 -11.83 -13.22
CA PHE A 72 6.67 -12.40 -12.11
C PHE A 72 7.44 -13.53 -11.44
N ASP A 73 8.03 -14.43 -12.23
CA ASP A 73 8.83 -15.55 -11.73
C ASP A 73 10.01 -15.07 -10.87
N GLU A 74 10.63 -13.95 -11.25
CA GLU A 74 11.73 -13.31 -10.51
C GLU A 74 11.27 -12.39 -9.36
N ASN A 75 9.96 -12.22 -9.15
CA ASN A 75 9.38 -11.21 -8.26
C ASN A 75 10.01 -9.82 -8.45
N SER A 76 10.14 -9.41 -9.72
CA SER A 76 10.95 -8.26 -10.09
C SER A 76 10.30 -6.94 -9.65
N PRO A 77 11.01 -6.04 -8.94
CA PRO A 77 10.48 -4.71 -8.61
C PRO A 77 10.36 -3.80 -9.86
N LYS A 78 10.72 -4.32 -11.05
CA LYS A 78 10.69 -3.62 -12.33
C LYS A 78 9.54 -4.06 -13.24
N ILE A 79 8.58 -4.87 -12.76
CA ILE A 79 7.39 -5.27 -13.55
C ILE A 79 6.70 -4.03 -14.15
N TYR A 80 6.56 -2.95 -13.38
CA TYR A 80 5.95 -1.71 -13.89
C TYR A 80 6.69 -1.17 -15.13
N LEU A 81 8.03 -1.15 -15.14
CA LEU A 81 8.82 -0.73 -16.30
C LEU A 81 8.69 -1.68 -17.49
N ALA A 82 8.58 -2.98 -17.22
CA ALA A 82 8.38 -3.98 -18.28
C ALA A 82 7.03 -3.76 -18.96
N MET A 83 5.99 -3.51 -18.18
CA MET A 83 4.66 -3.13 -18.68
C MET A 83 4.69 -1.79 -19.45
N GLU A 84 5.39 -0.76 -18.95
CA GLU A 84 5.53 0.52 -19.67
C GLU A 84 6.17 0.32 -21.05
N ARG A 85 7.21 -0.53 -21.15
CA ARG A 85 7.85 -0.86 -22.43
C ARG A 85 6.94 -1.66 -23.36
N TYR A 86 6.17 -2.60 -22.81
CA TYR A 86 5.29 -3.47 -23.60
C TYR A 86 4.08 -2.73 -24.15
N THR A 87 3.48 -1.84 -23.35
CA THR A 87 2.19 -1.21 -23.65
C THR A 87 2.31 0.24 -24.14
N GLY A 88 3.43 0.92 -23.85
CA GLY A 88 3.59 2.36 -24.04
C GLY A 88 2.82 3.22 -23.02
N LEU A 89 2.12 2.61 -22.06
CA LEU A 89 1.35 3.30 -21.03
C LEU A 89 2.23 3.68 -19.85
N LYS A 90 1.99 4.85 -19.24
CA LYS A 90 2.65 5.24 -17.99
C LYS A 90 2.01 4.50 -16.81
N VAL A 91 2.72 3.52 -16.25
CA VAL A 91 2.23 2.64 -15.18
C VAL A 91 2.39 3.32 -13.82
N LEU A 92 3.62 3.71 -13.44
CA LEU A 92 3.87 4.34 -12.14
C LEU A 92 3.90 5.86 -12.30
N LYS A 93 2.80 6.52 -11.94
CA LYS A 93 2.60 7.97 -12.10
C LYS A 93 3.17 8.75 -10.93
N ASP A 94 2.96 8.28 -9.71
CA ASP A 94 3.50 8.88 -8.48
C ASP A 94 3.75 7.80 -7.41
N ILE A 95 4.61 8.09 -6.44
CA ILE A 95 4.94 7.17 -5.34
C ILE A 95 5.47 7.92 -4.13
N LEU A 96 5.10 7.42 -2.95
CA LEU A 96 5.53 7.96 -1.68
C LEU A 96 5.70 6.82 -0.67
N TYR A 97 6.85 6.78 -0.02
CA TYR A 97 7.15 5.88 1.07
C TYR A 97 7.53 6.68 2.31
N ILE A 98 6.81 6.48 3.40
CA ILE A 98 7.01 7.17 4.69
C ILE A 98 7.18 6.13 5.79
N THR A 99 8.15 6.36 6.66
CA THR A 99 8.27 5.66 7.95
C THR A 99 8.29 6.69 9.07
N ALA A 100 7.76 6.30 10.23
CA ALA A 100 7.85 7.08 11.46
C ALA A 100 8.36 6.21 12.61
N ASP A 101 9.39 6.71 13.30
CA ASP A 101 10.07 6.03 14.40
C ASP A 101 9.94 6.89 15.67
N VAL A 102 9.56 6.29 16.80
CA VAL A 102 9.60 6.95 18.12
C VAL A 102 11.03 6.90 18.66
N ILE A 103 11.59 8.05 19.05
CA ILE A 103 12.95 8.13 19.58
C ILE A 103 12.91 7.92 21.08
N ASP A 104 13.16 6.67 21.50
CA ASP A 104 13.21 6.28 22.90
C ASP A 104 14.17 5.09 23.08
N THR A 105 15.07 5.18 24.07
CA THR A 105 16.06 4.13 24.36
C THR A 105 15.49 2.97 25.16
N GLU A 106 14.27 3.11 25.70
CA GLU A 106 13.62 2.10 26.53
C GLU A 106 12.88 1.02 25.72
N ILE A 107 12.76 1.19 24.41
CA ILE A 107 12.10 0.24 23.49
C ILE A 107 13.06 -0.20 22.39
N GLU A 108 13.00 -1.48 22.03
CA GLU A 108 13.84 -2.04 20.95
C GLU A 108 13.23 -1.74 19.56
N GLU A 109 11.95 -2.01 19.40
CA GLU A 109 11.21 -1.70 18.18
C GLU A 109 10.64 -0.29 18.25
N THR A 110 11.13 0.60 17.40
CA THR A 110 10.78 2.04 17.44
C THR A 110 9.77 2.45 16.38
N GLN A 111 9.60 1.65 15.32
CA GLN A 111 8.71 1.99 14.22
C GLN A 111 7.25 2.02 14.70
N CYS A 112 6.61 3.17 14.55
CA CYS A 112 5.20 3.37 14.90
C CYS A 112 4.30 3.55 13.69
N ALA A 113 4.86 3.91 12.54
CA ALA A 113 4.11 3.97 11.30
C ALA A 113 4.95 3.62 10.07
N GLU A 114 4.29 3.02 9.10
CA GLU A 114 4.82 2.77 7.77
C GLU A 114 3.71 2.94 6.75
N LEU A 115 3.99 3.61 5.64
CA LEU A 115 3.03 3.84 4.57
C LEU A 115 3.74 3.88 3.21
N LEU A 116 3.30 3.05 2.28
CA LEU A 116 3.69 3.11 0.87
C LEU A 116 2.45 3.34 0.01
N LEU A 117 2.43 4.46 -0.70
CA LEU A 117 1.39 4.85 -1.62
C LEU A 117 1.95 4.92 -3.04
N ALA A 118 1.14 4.51 -4.02
CA ALA A 118 1.46 4.70 -5.43
C ALA A 118 0.22 5.15 -6.20
N VAL A 119 0.40 6.06 -7.17
CA VAL A 119 -0.61 6.35 -8.17
C VAL A 119 -0.25 5.58 -9.43
N THR A 120 -1.14 4.70 -9.88
CA THR A 120 -0.88 3.76 -10.96
C THR A 120 -1.84 3.92 -12.14
N TRP A 121 -1.52 3.28 -13.26
CA TRP A 121 -2.47 3.06 -14.36
C TRP A 121 -3.59 2.10 -13.93
N PRO A 122 -4.87 2.30 -14.32
CA PRO A 122 -5.36 3.34 -15.24
C PRO A 122 -5.50 4.74 -14.63
N ASN A 123 -5.82 4.89 -13.35
CA ASN A 123 -5.69 6.12 -12.54
C ASN A 123 -6.17 5.77 -11.12
N VAL A 124 -5.40 4.95 -10.42
CA VAL A 124 -5.80 4.33 -9.16
C VAL A 124 -4.81 4.75 -8.07
N LEU A 125 -5.30 4.99 -6.85
CA LEU A 125 -4.45 5.12 -5.67
C LEU A 125 -4.27 3.73 -5.05
N ARG A 126 -3.03 3.24 -4.98
CA ARG A 126 -2.70 1.99 -4.28
C ARG A 126 -2.09 2.30 -2.92
N ILE A 127 -2.65 1.69 -1.87
CA ILE A 127 -2.01 1.52 -0.57
C ILE A 127 -1.24 0.21 -0.64
N SER A 128 0.04 0.28 -0.94
CA SER A 128 0.90 -0.89 -1.14
C SER A 128 1.47 -1.43 0.16
N ASP A 129 1.54 -0.60 1.20
CA ASP A 129 1.93 -1.01 2.55
C ASP A 129 1.35 -0.01 3.55
N VAL A 130 0.91 -0.49 4.72
CA VAL A 130 0.34 0.35 5.78
C VAL A 130 0.47 -0.32 7.14
N THR A 131 1.10 0.37 8.08
CA THR A 131 1.19 -0.03 9.48
C THR A 131 1.06 1.19 10.38
N PHE A 132 0.26 1.07 11.45
CA PHE A 132 0.15 2.07 12.51
C PHE A 132 0.09 1.37 13.87
N VAL A 133 1.21 1.33 14.59
CA VAL A 133 1.37 0.54 15.82
C VAL A 133 1.92 1.39 16.97
N ASN A 134 1.57 1.00 18.18
CA ASN A 134 2.16 1.55 19.40
C ASN A 134 3.29 0.63 19.88
N PRO A 135 4.57 1.00 19.68
CA PRO A 135 5.70 0.19 20.10
C PRO A 135 5.77 -0.04 21.63
N TYR A 136 5.14 0.81 22.45
CA TYR A 136 5.05 0.63 23.90
C TYR A 136 4.01 -0.40 24.33
N ALA A 137 3.23 -0.95 23.40
CA ALA A 137 2.13 -1.87 23.70
C ALA A 137 2.24 -3.17 22.89
N PRO A 138 3.29 -3.99 23.11
CA PRO A 138 3.41 -5.30 22.50
C PRO A 138 2.26 -6.21 22.93
N ILE A 139 1.84 -7.10 22.02
CA ILE A 139 0.78 -8.08 22.26
C ILE A 139 1.43 -9.47 22.42
N PRO A 140 1.19 -10.16 23.56
CA PRO A 140 1.58 -11.55 23.73
C PRO A 140 0.98 -12.42 22.62
N GLU A 141 1.73 -13.43 22.16
CA GLU A 141 1.30 -14.28 21.04
C GLU A 141 -0.09 -14.91 21.25
N SER A 142 -0.39 -15.33 22.48
CA SER A 142 -1.69 -15.90 22.86
C SER A 142 -2.88 -14.94 22.78
N GLU A 143 -2.64 -13.63 22.67
CA GLU A 143 -3.69 -12.59 22.58
C GLU A 143 -3.83 -11.99 21.17
N ARG A 144 -2.99 -12.40 20.22
CA ARG A 144 -3.00 -11.86 18.86
C ARG A 144 -4.22 -12.36 18.12
N ARG A 145 -4.91 -11.44 17.44
CA ARG A 145 -6.05 -11.76 16.57
C ARG A 145 -5.63 -11.98 15.12
N TYR A 146 -4.54 -11.34 14.71
CA TYR A 146 -4.00 -11.42 13.35
C TYR A 146 -2.56 -11.92 13.37
N ARG A 147 -2.15 -12.61 12.29
CA ARG A 147 -0.84 -13.27 12.16
C ARG A 147 0.35 -12.36 12.52
N PHE A 148 0.28 -11.08 12.13
CA PHE A 148 1.36 -10.09 12.34
C PHE A 148 0.99 -8.96 13.31
N GLN A 149 0.06 -9.22 14.23
CA GLN A 149 -0.36 -8.24 15.23
C GLN A 149 0.59 -8.20 16.45
N TYR A 150 1.85 -7.81 16.23
CA TYR A 150 2.86 -7.77 17.31
C TYR A 150 2.62 -6.68 18.35
N PHE A 151 1.93 -5.60 17.97
CA PHE A 151 1.68 -4.42 18.79
C PHE A 151 0.22 -3.98 18.69
N LYS A 152 -0.28 -3.26 19.70
CA LYS A 152 -1.60 -2.59 19.62
C LYS A 152 -1.55 -1.52 18.54
N GLY A 153 -2.61 -1.44 17.73
CA GLY A 153 -2.71 -0.42 16.67
C GLY A 153 -3.00 0.98 17.23
N LEU A 154 -2.57 2.02 16.51
CA LEU A 154 -2.85 3.43 16.86
C LEU A 154 -4.28 3.87 16.50
N GLY A 155 -5.03 3.04 15.77
CA GLY A 155 -6.41 3.32 15.35
C GLY A 155 -6.53 4.39 14.25
N LEU A 156 -5.49 4.59 13.44
CA LEU A 156 -5.41 5.71 12.47
C LEU A 156 -5.83 5.35 11.04
N PHE A 157 -6.22 4.10 10.78
CA PHE A 157 -6.58 3.67 9.42
C PHE A 157 -7.80 4.42 8.85
N GLN A 158 -8.80 4.72 9.68
CA GLN A 158 -9.97 5.50 9.25
C GLN A 158 -9.60 6.91 8.78
N GLU A 159 -8.69 7.57 9.50
CA GLU A 159 -8.19 8.89 9.14
C GLU A 159 -7.38 8.85 7.85
N LEU A 160 -6.45 7.88 7.74
CA LEU A 160 -5.69 7.63 6.51
C LEU A 160 -6.64 7.46 5.31
N LEU A 161 -7.67 6.62 5.44
CA LEU A 161 -8.61 6.35 4.35
C LEU A 161 -9.38 7.62 3.96
N LYS A 162 -9.84 8.42 4.91
CA LYS A 162 -10.49 9.71 4.62
C LYS A 162 -9.54 10.66 3.87
N ASN A 163 -8.25 10.68 4.23
CA ASN A 163 -7.27 11.49 3.53
C ASN A 163 -7.01 10.97 2.11
N CYS A 164 -7.00 9.65 1.91
CA CYS A 164 -6.96 9.02 0.58
C CYS A 164 -8.18 9.44 -0.26
N GLU A 165 -9.39 9.38 0.29
CA GLU A 165 -10.63 9.77 -0.40
C GLU A 165 -10.60 11.24 -0.83
N ASN A 166 -10.13 12.13 0.05
CA ASN A 166 -9.97 13.55 -0.25
C ASN A 166 -8.95 13.79 -1.37
N TYR A 167 -7.78 13.14 -1.29
CA TYR A 167 -6.77 13.21 -2.35
C TYR A 167 -7.33 12.71 -3.67
N CYS A 168 -8.01 11.56 -3.66
CA CYS A 168 -8.59 10.98 -4.86
C CYS A 168 -9.65 11.88 -5.50
N LYS A 169 -10.53 12.49 -4.69
CA LYS A 169 -11.51 13.47 -5.16
C LYS A 169 -10.86 14.67 -5.83
N GLU A 170 -9.79 15.22 -5.26
CA GLU A 170 -9.06 16.35 -5.86
C GLU A 170 -8.36 15.94 -7.17
N LYS A 171 -7.84 14.71 -7.26
CA LYS A 171 -7.11 14.20 -8.42
C LYS A 171 -7.99 13.52 -9.48
N GLY A 172 -9.30 13.42 -9.26
CA GLY A 172 -10.20 12.68 -10.15
C GLY A 172 -9.88 11.17 -10.23
N ILE A 173 -9.35 10.60 -9.15
CA ILE A 173 -9.13 9.16 -8.99
C ILE A 173 -10.42 8.55 -8.43
N GLN A 174 -10.93 7.50 -9.06
CA GLN A 174 -12.23 6.89 -8.73
C GLN A 174 -12.11 5.61 -7.89
N GLU A 175 -10.89 5.19 -7.58
CA GLU A 175 -10.64 3.89 -6.97
C GLU A 175 -9.40 3.91 -6.09
N ILE A 176 -9.52 3.23 -4.94
CA ILE A 176 -8.41 2.90 -4.04
C ILE A 176 -8.23 1.39 -4.07
N THR A 177 -6.98 0.92 -4.14
CA THR A 177 -6.63 -0.50 -4.08
C THR A 177 -5.63 -0.80 -2.97
N LEU A 178 -5.66 -2.04 -2.48
CA LEU A 178 -4.66 -2.59 -1.56
C LEU A 178 -4.57 -4.11 -1.77
N ALA A 179 -3.62 -4.75 -1.11
CA ALA A 179 -3.64 -6.20 -0.91
C ALA A 179 -3.74 -6.48 0.59
N ALA A 180 -4.69 -7.32 1.00
CA ALA A 180 -4.69 -7.86 2.35
C ALA A 180 -3.56 -8.88 2.44
N ALA A 181 -2.59 -8.64 3.33
CA ALA A 181 -1.43 -9.52 3.45
C ALA A 181 -1.85 -10.98 3.75
N TYR A 182 -2.87 -11.17 4.58
CA TYR A 182 -3.47 -12.48 4.86
C TYR A 182 -4.98 -12.39 4.94
N ILE A 183 -5.64 -13.55 4.83
CA ILE A 183 -7.09 -13.70 4.89
C ILE A 183 -7.72 -13.10 6.15
N ASP A 184 -7.02 -13.10 7.29
CA ASP A 184 -7.51 -12.56 8.55
C ASP A 184 -7.72 -11.03 8.53
N LEU A 185 -7.06 -10.31 7.61
CA LEU A 185 -7.21 -8.87 7.40
C LEU A 185 -8.36 -8.50 6.44
N VAL A 186 -8.89 -9.46 5.67
CA VAL A 186 -9.98 -9.19 4.71
C VAL A 186 -11.20 -8.58 5.41
N PRO A 187 -11.75 -9.14 6.52
CA PRO A 187 -12.90 -8.56 7.21
C PRO A 187 -12.61 -7.14 7.76
N PHE A 188 -11.37 -6.86 8.14
CA PHE A 188 -10.97 -5.52 8.57
C PHE A 188 -11.13 -4.52 7.42
N PHE A 189 -10.60 -4.81 6.23
CA PHE A 189 -10.71 -3.90 5.09
C PHE A 189 -12.14 -3.83 4.53
N GLU A 190 -12.90 -4.92 4.55
CA GLU A 190 -14.33 -4.91 4.19
C GLU A 190 -15.14 -3.97 5.06
N SER A 191 -14.81 -3.85 6.36
CA SER A 191 -15.47 -2.89 7.26
C SER A 191 -15.26 -1.42 6.85
N TYR A 192 -14.26 -1.14 6.01
CA TYR A 192 -13.99 0.18 5.40
C TYR A 192 -14.52 0.30 3.95
N GLY A 193 -15.26 -0.70 3.49
CA GLY A 193 -15.90 -0.73 2.17
C GLY A 193 -15.01 -1.22 1.04
N PHE A 194 -13.86 -1.83 1.33
CA PHE A 194 -13.12 -2.59 0.33
C PHE A 194 -13.83 -3.89 0.00
N ARG A 195 -13.54 -4.43 -1.19
CA ARG A 195 -14.02 -5.74 -1.65
C ARG A 195 -12.89 -6.47 -2.34
N VAL A 196 -12.84 -7.80 -2.19
CA VAL A 196 -11.92 -8.64 -2.96
C VAL A 196 -12.18 -8.43 -4.46
N GLU A 197 -11.13 -8.31 -5.26
CA GLU A 197 -11.24 -8.21 -6.71
C GLU A 197 -11.75 -9.52 -7.31
N ASP A 198 -12.81 -9.48 -8.12
CA ASP A 198 -13.35 -10.67 -8.81
C ASP A 198 -12.62 -10.94 -10.14
N THR A 199 -11.29 -11.02 -10.08
CA THR A 199 -10.43 -11.40 -11.21
C THR A 199 -9.91 -12.83 -11.02
N PRO A 200 -9.41 -13.51 -12.08
CA PRO A 200 -8.72 -14.78 -11.93
C PRO A 200 -7.58 -14.71 -10.90
N ALA A 201 -6.82 -13.61 -10.87
CA ALA A 201 -5.79 -13.38 -9.88
C ALA A 201 -6.40 -13.24 -8.47
N GLY A 202 -7.44 -12.40 -8.30
CA GLY A 202 -8.08 -12.20 -7.00
C GLY A 202 -8.67 -13.48 -6.40
N ARG A 203 -9.32 -14.33 -7.22
CA ARG A 203 -9.80 -15.65 -6.79
C ARG A 203 -8.67 -16.58 -6.39
N ALA A 204 -7.58 -16.61 -7.17
CA ALA A 204 -6.42 -17.43 -6.84
C ALA A 204 -5.76 -16.98 -5.52
N PHE A 205 -5.52 -15.68 -5.32
CA PHE A 205 -4.92 -15.17 -4.07
C PHE A 205 -5.84 -15.37 -2.86
N LEU A 206 -7.16 -15.32 -3.05
CA LEU A 206 -8.13 -15.67 -2.01
C LEU A 206 -8.02 -17.15 -1.62
N GLU A 207 -7.84 -18.07 -2.57
CA GLU A 207 -7.58 -19.49 -2.31
C GLU A 207 -6.23 -19.73 -1.63
N PHE A 208 -5.21 -18.92 -1.93
CA PHE A 208 -3.89 -18.95 -1.27
C PHE A 208 -3.88 -18.28 0.11
N GLU A 209 -4.95 -17.56 0.50
CA GLU A 209 -5.10 -16.84 1.77
C GLU A 209 -4.02 -15.76 2.06
N GLU A 210 -3.30 -15.30 1.04
CA GLU A 210 -2.17 -14.37 1.15
C GLU A 210 -2.14 -13.40 -0.05
N GLY A 211 -1.80 -12.13 0.19
CA GLY A 211 -1.68 -11.12 -0.86
C GLY A 211 -2.99 -10.82 -1.61
N ILE A 212 -4.13 -10.89 -0.92
CA ILE A 212 -5.47 -10.88 -1.52
C ILE A 212 -5.79 -9.47 -2.04
N PRO A 213 -5.91 -9.26 -3.36
CA PRO A 213 -6.17 -7.93 -3.92
C PRO A 213 -7.58 -7.46 -3.59
N MET A 214 -7.67 -6.20 -3.13
CA MET A 214 -8.93 -5.56 -2.78
C MET A 214 -9.03 -4.16 -3.39
N HIS A 215 -10.26 -3.74 -3.65
CA HIS A 215 -10.56 -2.43 -4.23
C HIS A 215 -11.73 -1.75 -3.50
N LYS A 216 -11.76 -0.43 -3.57
CA LYS A 216 -12.84 0.43 -3.09
C LYS A 216 -13.12 1.48 -4.17
N VAL A 217 -14.34 1.47 -4.70
CA VAL A 217 -14.85 2.51 -5.60
C VAL A 217 -15.29 3.72 -4.77
N LEU A 218 -14.97 4.93 -5.26
CA LEU A 218 -15.23 6.21 -4.59
C LEU A 218 -16.45 6.96 -5.13
#